data_AF-A0AAJ1QAY1-F1
#
_entry.id   AF-A0AAJ1QAY1-F1
#
_cell.length_a   1.000
_cell.length_b   1.000
_cell.length_c   1.000
_cell.angle_alpha   90.00
_cell.angle_beta   90.00
_cell.angle_gamma   90.00
#
_symmetry.space_group_name_H-M   'P 1'
#
loop_
_entity.id
_entity.type
_entity.pdbx_description
1 polymer ?
#
loop_
_entity_poly.entity_id
_entity_poly.type
_entity_poly.pdbx_seq_one_letter_code
_entity_poly.pdbx_strand_id
1 'polypeptide(L)'
;DLLPELPVQPVRKVFAWYQADGRYSVKNKFPAFTGELPNGDQYYGFPAENDALKIGKHNGGQVIHSADERVPFAEVASDGSEAFPFLRNVLPGIGCCLYGAA
;
A
#
# COMPACT_ATOMS: atom_id res chain seq x y z
N ASP A 1 -8.94 6.10 24.74
CA ASP A 1 -7.50 6.39 24.73
C ASP A 1 -6.87 6.23 26.10
N LEU A 2 -5.64 5.72 26.15
CA LEU A 2 -4.94 5.45 27.42
C LEU A 2 -4.21 6.69 27.96
N LEU A 3 -3.66 7.52 27.07
CA LEU A 3 -2.89 8.74 27.39
C LEU A 3 -3.31 9.88 26.43
N PRO A 4 -4.41 10.60 26.71
CA PRO A 4 -5.00 11.55 25.77
C PRO A 4 -4.16 12.80 25.51
N GLU A 5 -3.24 13.14 26.41
CA GLU A 5 -2.36 14.32 26.29
C GLU A 5 -1.18 14.10 25.33
N LEU A 6 -0.97 12.88 24.83
CA LEU A 6 0.08 12.64 23.85
C LEU A 6 -0.33 13.24 22.49
N PRO A 7 0.56 13.99 21.81
CA PRO A 7 0.26 14.60 20.51
C PRO A 7 0.40 13.56 19.38
N VAL A 8 -0.35 12.45 19.48
CA VAL A 8 -0.37 11.37 18.49
C VAL A 8 -1.66 11.43 17.69
N GLN A 9 -1.55 11.39 16.36
CA GLN A 9 -2.70 11.35 15.47
C GLN A 9 -2.75 10.00 14.75
N PRO A 10 -3.70 9.12 15.10
CA PRO A 10 -3.93 7.89 14.35
C PRO A 10 -4.32 8.20 12.90
N VAL A 11 -3.77 7.41 11.98
CA VAL A 11 -4.07 7.48 10.55
C VAL A 11 -4.30 6.05 10.05
N ARG A 12 -5.47 5.79 9.44
CA ARG A 12 -5.75 4.56 8.71
C ARG A 12 -4.87 4.49 7.47
N LYS A 13 -4.14 3.39 7.33
CA LYS A 13 -3.22 3.10 6.23
C LYS A 13 -3.61 1.80 5.57
N VAL A 14 -3.54 1.74 4.25
CA VAL A 14 -3.78 0.50 3.51
C VAL A 14 -2.55 0.05 2.75
N PHE A 15 -2.52 -1.25 2.47
CA PHE A 15 -1.63 -1.86 1.50
C PHE A 15 -2.39 -2.97 0.78
N ALA A 16 -1.97 -3.25 -0.45
CA ALA A 16 -2.63 -4.22 -1.30
C ALA A 16 -1.62 -5.12 -1.99
N TRP A 17 -2.11 -6.30 -2.38
CA TRP A 17 -1.38 -7.26 -3.20
C TRP A 17 -1.93 -7.22 -4.60
N TYR A 18 -1.03 -7.17 -5.57
CA TYR A 18 -1.36 -7.12 -6.98
C TYR A 18 -0.77 -8.31 -7.70
N GLN A 19 -1.50 -8.80 -8.71
CA GLN A 19 -1.01 -9.84 -9.59
C GLN A 19 0.30 -9.37 -10.25
N ALA A 20 1.35 -10.16 -10.11
CA ALA A 20 2.66 -9.88 -10.66
C ALA A 20 3.17 -11.12 -11.40
N ASP A 21 3.99 -10.91 -12.43
CA ASP A 21 4.69 -12.02 -13.07
C ASP A 21 6.02 -12.32 -12.36
N GLY A 22 6.70 -13.38 -12.82
CA GLY A 22 7.94 -13.87 -12.22
C GLY A 22 9.07 -12.85 -12.16
N ARG A 23 9.06 -11.77 -12.96
CA ARG A 23 10.11 -10.73 -12.94
C ARG A 23 10.22 -10.04 -11.58
N TYR A 24 9.08 -9.91 -10.89
CA TYR A 24 8.98 -9.25 -9.59
C TYR A 24 9.10 -10.21 -8.40
N SER A 25 9.38 -11.49 -8.64
CA SER A 25 9.39 -12.50 -7.58
C SER A 25 10.70 -12.54 -6.78
N VAL A 26 10.63 -13.09 -5.57
CA VAL A 26 11.82 -13.44 -4.76
C VAL A 26 12.75 -14.39 -5.52
N LYS A 27 12.20 -15.34 -6.30
CA LYS A 27 12.98 -16.29 -7.12
C LYS A 27 13.83 -15.58 -8.17
N ASN A 28 13.30 -14.49 -8.73
CA ASN A 28 14.03 -13.65 -9.68
C ASN A 28 14.88 -12.56 -8.98
N LYS A 29 15.08 -12.66 -7.66
CA LYS A 29 15.88 -11.73 -6.84
C LYS A 29 15.41 -10.28 -6.92
N PHE A 30 14.12 -10.06 -7.20
CA PHE A 30 13.55 -8.72 -7.10
C PHE A 30 13.61 -8.26 -5.63
N PRO A 31 14.02 -7.02 -5.34
CA PRO A 31 14.21 -6.55 -3.97
C PRO A 31 12.93 -5.97 -3.36
N ALA A 32 12.91 -5.85 -2.02
CA ALA A 32 12.02 -4.88 -1.39
C ALA A 32 12.45 -3.47 -1.77
N PHE A 33 11.52 -2.52 -1.80
CA PHE A 33 11.82 -1.18 -2.27
C PHE A 33 11.07 -0.10 -1.49
N THR A 34 11.67 1.09 -1.50
CA THR A 34 10.97 2.36 -1.34
C THR A 34 11.10 3.12 -2.64
N GLY A 35 10.11 3.94 -2.97
CA GLY A 35 10.14 4.76 -4.17
C GLY A 35 9.35 6.04 -3.98
N GLU A 36 9.82 7.11 -4.63
CA GLU A 36 9.21 8.43 -4.60
C GLU A 36 8.86 8.86 -6.03
N LEU A 37 7.65 9.39 -6.23
CA LEU A 37 7.24 9.99 -7.49
C LEU A 37 7.56 11.50 -7.50
N PRO A 38 7.64 12.16 -8.67
CA PRO A 38 7.95 13.59 -8.76
C PRO A 38 7.01 14.53 -7.98
N ASN A 39 5.80 14.07 -7.65
CA ASN A 39 4.84 14.80 -6.82
C ASN A 39 5.11 14.66 -5.30
N GLY A 40 6.19 13.96 -4.91
CA GLY A 40 6.54 13.66 -3.52
C GLY A 40 5.77 12.49 -2.90
N ASP A 41 4.94 11.78 -3.67
CA ASP A 41 4.28 10.57 -3.16
C ASP A 41 5.29 9.46 -2.94
N GLN A 42 5.28 8.89 -1.73
CA GLN A 42 6.20 7.84 -1.32
C GLN A 42 5.48 6.52 -1.20
N TYR A 43 6.12 5.46 -1.67
CA TYR A 43 5.61 4.09 -1.69
C TYR A 43 6.64 3.13 -1.14
N TYR A 44 6.17 2.03 -0.58
CA TYR A 44 7.01 0.89 -0.20
C TYR A 44 6.39 -0.39 -0.76
N GLY A 45 7.23 -1.38 -1.06
CA GLY A 45 6.74 -2.66 -1.55
C GLY A 45 7.71 -3.81 -1.33
N PHE A 46 7.17 -5.01 -1.51
CA PHE A 46 7.88 -6.27 -1.30
C PHE A 46 7.80 -7.12 -2.57
N PRO A 47 8.81 -7.97 -2.82
CA PRO A 47 8.81 -8.87 -3.96
C PRO A 47 7.58 -9.76 -3.97
N ALA A 48 7.18 -10.20 -5.16
CA ALA A 48 6.04 -11.09 -5.32
C ALA A 48 6.30 -12.46 -4.69
N GLU A 49 5.35 -12.92 -3.90
CA GLU A 49 5.24 -14.28 -3.38
C GLU A 49 3.92 -14.88 -3.91
N ASN A 50 3.99 -16.07 -4.51
CA ASN A 50 2.84 -16.68 -5.21
C ASN A 50 2.14 -15.70 -6.17
N ASP A 51 2.95 -15.03 -6.99
CA ASP A 51 2.50 -14.05 -7.99
C ASP A 51 1.78 -12.81 -7.42
N ALA A 52 1.94 -12.52 -6.12
CA ALA A 52 1.32 -11.39 -5.43
C ALA A 52 2.37 -10.39 -4.93
N LEU A 53 2.52 -9.25 -5.61
CA LEU A 53 3.38 -8.14 -5.18
C LEU A 53 2.66 -7.25 -4.17
N LYS A 54 3.23 -7.07 -2.98
CA LYS A 54 2.70 -6.18 -1.94
C LYS A 54 3.20 -4.75 -2.13
N ILE A 55 2.30 -3.77 -2.05
CA ILE A 55 2.65 -2.34 -2.09
C ILE A 55 1.71 -1.51 -1.21
N GLY A 56 2.21 -0.42 -0.63
CA GLY A 56 1.42 0.58 0.09
C GLY A 56 1.97 2.00 -0.10
N LYS A 57 1.09 3.01 -0.01
CA LYS A 57 1.49 4.42 -0.04
C LYS A 57 1.90 4.88 1.36
N HIS A 58 3.16 5.32 1.49
CA HIS A 58 3.76 5.71 2.76
C HIS A 58 3.18 7.02 3.31
N ASN A 59 2.99 8.04 2.48
CA ASN A 59 2.39 9.32 2.88
C ASN A 59 0.88 9.37 2.57
N GLY A 60 0.14 10.29 3.21
CA GLY A 60 -1.33 10.32 3.15
C GLY A 60 -2.00 9.33 4.13
N GLY A 61 -3.14 8.76 3.76
CA GLY A 61 -4.01 7.95 4.62
C GLY A 61 -5.18 8.76 5.18
N GLN A 62 -6.13 8.10 5.86
CA GLN A 62 -7.28 8.78 6.46
C GLN A 62 -7.04 9.03 7.95
N VAL A 63 -7.18 10.27 8.39
CA VAL A 63 -7.19 10.61 9.82
C VAL A 63 -8.38 9.92 10.48
N ILE A 64 -8.15 9.23 11.60
CA ILE A 64 -9.21 8.56 12.38
C ILE A 64 -9.12 8.99 13.84
N HIS A 65 -10.26 9.00 14.54
CA HIS A 65 -10.35 9.39 15.95
C HIS A 65 -10.76 8.25 16.89
N SER A 66 -11.22 7.13 16.34
CA SER A 66 -11.59 5.93 17.07
C SER A 66 -11.17 4.66 16.32
N ALA A 67 -11.09 3.53 17.04
CA ALA A 67 -10.69 2.26 16.44
C ALA A 67 -11.70 1.74 15.40
N ASP A 68 -12.99 2.02 15.59
CA ASP A 68 -14.07 1.57 14.69
C ASP A 68 -14.07 2.31 13.34
N GLU A 69 -13.45 3.49 13.25
CA GLU A 69 -13.21 4.21 11.99
C GLU A 69 -12.16 3.50 11.10
N ARG A 70 -11.42 2.51 11.64
CA ARG A 70 -10.50 1.68 10.87
C ARG A 70 -11.27 0.61 10.09
N VAL A 71 -12.10 1.05 9.15
CA VAL A 71 -12.92 0.18 8.31
C VAL A 71 -12.06 -0.77 7.46
N PRO A 72 -12.54 -1.98 7.17
CA PRO A 72 -11.85 -2.94 6.29
C PRO A 72 -11.40 -2.35 4.95
N PHE A 73 -10.40 -2.97 4.32
CA PHE A 73 -9.99 -2.64 2.96
C PHE A 73 -11.19 -2.77 2.00
N ALA A 74 -11.28 -1.86 1.03
CA ALA A 74 -12.35 -1.74 0.04
C ALA A 74 -13.69 -1.16 0.54
N GLU A 75 -13.82 -0.84 1.83
CA GLU A 75 -14.93 -0.01 2.35
C GLU A 75 -14.73 1.46 1.93
N VAL A 76 -13.49 1.91 1.75
CA VAL A 76 -13.19 3.22 1.17
C VAL A 76 -12.81 3.06 -0.30
N ALA A 77 -13.52 3.75 -1.19
CA ALA A 77 -13.37 3.62 -2.64
C ALA A 77 -11.93 3.86 -3.15
N SER A 78 -11.13 4.68 -2.46
CA SER A 78 -9.75 4.97 -2.83
C SER A 78 -8.79 3.80 -2.63
N ASP A 79 -9.09 2.86 -1.73
CA ASP A 79 -8.18 1.82 -1.24
C ASP A 79 -7.58 0.99 -2.39
N GLY A 80 -8.42 0.53 -3.33
CA GLY A 80 -7.98 -0.32 -4.44
C GLY A 80 -7.11 0.40 -5.47
N SER A 81 -7.17 1.73 -5.51
CA SER A 81 -6.48 2.56 -6.50
C SER A 81 -5.25 3.30 -5.96
N GLU A 82 -5.00 3.22 -4.65
CA GLU A 82 -3.99 4.06 -3.98
C GLU A 82 -2.56 3.84 -4.51
N ALA A 83 -2.23 2.61 -4.90
CA ALA A 83 -0.93 2.24 -5.46
C ALA A 83 -0.80 2.48 -6.98
N PHE A 84 -1.90 2.77 -7.69
CA PHE A 84 -1.90 2.83 -9.16
C PHE A 84 -0.93 3.85 -9.74
N PRO A 85 -0.78 5.08 -9.17
CA PRO A 85 0.19 6.04 -9.69
C PRO A 85 1.61 5.48 -9.72
N PHE A 86 2.03 4.74 -8.70
CA PHE A 86 3.36 4.13 -8.65
C PHE A 86 3.47 2.94 -9.61
N LEU A 87 2.51 2.00 -9.54
CA LEU A 87 2.55 0.78 -10.34
C LEU A 87 2.59 1.07 -11.85
N ARG A 88 1.78 2.03 -12.32
CA ARG A 88 1.72 2.39 -13.75
C ARG A 88 3.00 3.04 -14.27
N ASN A 89 3.70 3.81 -13.44
CA ASN A 89 4.90 4.56 -13.85
C ASN A 89 6.20 3.79 -13.61
N VAL A 90 6.26 2.93 -12.60
CA VAL A 90 7.52 2.33 -12.10
C VAL A 90 7.57 0.81 -12.28
N LEU A 91 6.43 0.11 -12.16
CA LEU A 91 6.37 -1.36 -12.20
C LEU A 91 5.38 -1.85 -13.29
N PRO A 92 5.74 -1.73 -14.58
CA PRO A 92 4.84 -2.09 -15.68
C PRO A 92 4.58 -3.60 -15.78
N GLY A 93 3.33 -3.97 -16.11
CA GLY A 93 2.91 -5.37 -16.22
C GLY A 93 2.41 -5.98 -14.91
N ILE A 94 2.15 -5.15 -13.89
CA ILE A 94 1.35 -5.52 -12.72
C ILE A 94 -0.13 -5.57 -13.14
N GLY A 95 -0.82 -6.64 -12.75
CA GLY A 95 -2.23 -6.89 -13.03
C GLY A 95 -3.18 -6.30 -11.99
N CYS A 96 -4.34 -6.94 -11.81
CA CYS A 96 -5.38 -6.46 -10.91
C CYS A 96 -4.98 -6.57 -9.43
N CYS A 97 -5.66 -5.77 -8.59
CA CYS A 97 -5.62 -5.93 -7.14
C CYS A 97 -6.25 -7.28 -6.78
N LEU A 98 -5.54 -8.11 -6.02
CA LEU A 98 -5.99 -9.41 -5.55
C LEU A 98 -6.76 -9.26 -4.23
N TYR A 99 -6.16 -8.56 -3.27
CA TYR A 99 -6.73 -8.27 -1.93
C TYR A 99 -5.89 -7.19 -1.25
N GLY A 100 -6.37 -6.67 -0.12
CA GLY A 100 -5.65 -5.68 0.68
C GLY A 100 -6.05 -5.72 2.16
N ALA A 101 -5.42 -4.88 2.95
CA ALA A 101 -5.70 -4.72 4.37
C ALA A 101 -5.57 -3.25 4.82
N ALA A 102 -6.18 -2.96 5.99
CA ALA A 102 -6.21 -1.65 6.66
C ALA A 102 -5.91 -1.80 8.17
#